data_AF-A0A1H0M9J8-F1
#
_entry.id   AF-A0A1H0M9J8-F1
#
_cell.length_a   1.000
_cell.length_b   1.000
_cell.length_c   1.000
_cell.angle_alpha   90.00
_cell.angle_beta   90.00
_cell.angle_gamma   90.00
#
_symmetry.space_group_name_H-M   'P 1'
#
loop_
_entity.id
_entity.type
_entity.pdbx_description
1 polymer ?
#
loop_
_entity_poly.entity_id
_entity_poly.type
_entity_poly.pdbx_seq_one_letter_code
_entity_poly.pdbx_strand_id
1 'polypeptide(L)'
;MTLAWRLLALVLAAAGLVGSGYWWGGSAADNRHAADQLETERTAAGAKFREFERGDAAQVDLGQALRDQDTRYSQLESAFNELQRRRAPLVVRVPVPGAQLGAAPTGAQALDPAQTPRLVDLVPSQPGQFELQLSAGAVWMWNSSLAGADRPAGTCGLADTSEAACAAGTGITFDLAARNQAANAQLCAEDRVRHDKLIDFILQKKGTP
;
A
#
# COMPACT_ATOMS: atom_id res chain seq x y z
N MET A 1 -43.35 61.80 75.50
CA MET A 1 -42.41 61.22 74.52
C MET A 1 -42.98 61.42 73.14
N THR A 2 -42.38 62.35 72.41
CA THR A 2 -42.99 63.13 71.32
C THR A 2 -42.96 62.37 69.99
N LEU A 3 -43.94 62.66 69.14
CA LEU A 3 -44.20 62.09 67.80
C LEU A 3 -42.92 61.90 66.94
N ALA A 4 -41.94 62.80 67.10
CA ALA A 4 -40.65 62.76 66.44
C ALA A 4 -39.86 61.45 66.67
N TRP A 5 -39.92 60.87 67.86
CA TRP A 5 -39.21 59.63 68.17
C TRP A 5 -39.81 58.41 67.46
N ARG A 6 -41.14 58.41 67.28
CA ARG A 6 -41.86 57.36 66.53
C ARG A 6 -41.57 57.45 65.02
N LEU A 7 -41.49 58.67 64.48
CA LEU A 7 -41.10 58.89 63.09
C LEU A 7 -39.65 58.48 62.84
N LEU A 8 -38.72 58.82 63.73
CA LEU A 8 -37.33 58.39 63.64
C LEU A 8 -37.20 56.86 63.66
N ALA A 9 -37.91 56.20 64.58
CA ALA A 9 -37.92 54.74 64.67
C ALA A 9 -38.48 54.07 63.40
N LEU A 10 -39.54 54.63 62.80
CA LEU A 10 -40.09 54.13 61.54
C LEU A 10 -39.14 54.29 60.35
N VAL A 11 -38.47 55.44 60.25
CA VAL A 11 -37.48 55.69 59.19
C VAL A 11 -36.28 54.74 59.33
N LEU A 12 -35.79 54.53 60.55
CA LEU A 12 -34.70 53.58 60.81
C LEU A 12 -35.11 52.13 60.51
N ALA A 13 -36.34 51.74 60.85
CA ALA A 13 -36.87 50.42 60.51
C ALA A 13 -37.02 50.23 58.99
N ALA A 14 -37.53 51.23 58.28
CA ALA A 14 -37.65 51.20 56.83
C ALA A 14 -36.27 51.14 56.15
N ALA A 15 -35.31 51.96 56.60
CA ALA A 15 -33.94 51.92 56.10
C ALA A 15 -33.26 50.56 56.37
N GLY A 16 -33.50 49.97 57.55
CA GLY A 16 -33.00 48.64 57.90
C GLY A 16 -33.56 47.52 57.02
N LEU A 17 -34.84 47.59 56.66
CA LEU A 17 -35.49 46.63 55.75
C LEU A 17 -34.98 46.76 54.30
N VAL A 18 -34.77 47.98 53.83
CA VAL A 18 -34.21 48.22 52.48
C VAL A 18 -32.75 47.78 52.42
N GLY A 19 -31.95 48.10 53.44
CA GLY A 19 -30.55 47.70 53.52
C GLY A 19 -30.36 46.17 53.61
N SER A 20 -31.18 45.49 54.40
CA SER A 20 -31.13 44.02 54.51
C SER A 20 -31.58 43.32 53.23
N GLY A 21 -32.60 43.84 52.54
CA GLY A 21 -33.05 43.34 51.24
C GLY A 21 -32.00 43.49 50.14
N TYR A 22 -31.30 44.63 50.07
CA TYR A 22 -30.21 44.84 49.12
C TYR A 22 -29.04 43.87 49.35
N TRP A 23 -28.64 43.65 50.61
CA TRP A 23 -27.56 42.74 50.97
C TRP A 23 -27.90 41.26 50.70
N TRP A 24 -29.14 40.85 50.99
CA TRP A 24 -29.62 39.50 50.64
C TRP A 24 -29.72 39.28 49.13
N GLY A 25 -30.18 40.28 48.36
CA GLY A 25 -30.24 40.20 46.91
C GLY A 25 -28.86 40.07 46.26
N GLY A 26 -27.90 40.88 46.71
CA GLY A 26 -26.50 40.82 46.23
C GLY A 26 -25.84 39.48 46.54
N SER A 27 -25.92 39.01 47.79
CA SER A 27 -25.33 37.72 48.17
C SER A 27 -25.98 36.51 47.46
N ALA A 28 -27.29 36.56 47.16
CA ALA A 28 -27.95 35.52 46.38
C ALA A 28 -27.51 35.51 44.90
N ALA A 29 -27.25 36.67 44.31
CA ALA A 29 -26.71 36.77 42.95
C ALA A 29 -25.26 36.28 42.88
N ASP A 30 -24.41 36.66 43.85
CA ASP A 30 -23.02 36.22 43.94
C ASP A 30 -22.91 34.70 44.12
N ASN A 31 -23.76 34.12 44.97
CA ASN A 31 -23.81 32.66 45.18
C ASN A 31 -24.24 31.90 43.91
N ARG A 32 -25.13 32.47 43.09
CA ARG A 32 -25.53 31.88 41.80
C ARG A 32 -24.39 31.94 40.80
N HIS A 33 -23.74 33.09 40.66
CA HIS A 33 -22.58 33.24 39.79
C HIS A 33 -21.43 32.31 40.18
N ALA A 34 -21.18 32.14 41.48
CA ALA A 34 -20.18 31.19 41.97
C ALA A 34 -20.56 29.73 41.63
N ALA A 35 -21.84 29.37 41.76
CA ALA A 35 -22.32 28.03 41.39
C ALA A 35 -22.17 27.76 39.89
N ASP A 36 -22.57 28.72 39.04
CA ASP A 36 -22.45 28.62 37.58
C ASP A 36 -20.99 28.51 37.12
N GLN A 37 -20.08 29.25 37.77
CA GLN A 37 -18.64 29.16 37.50
C GLN A 37 -18.08 27.77 37.82
N LEU A 38 -18.42 27.21 38.98
CA LEU A 38 -17.99 25.88 39.38
C LEU A 38 -18.51 24.79 38.41
N GLU A 39 -19.73 24.93 37.92
CA GLU A 39 -20.29 24.00 36.92
C GLU A 39 -19.56 24.12 35.57
N THR A 40 -19.26 25.36 35.14
CA THR A 40 -18.50 25.62 33.92
C THR A 40 -17.07 25.06 34.02
N GLU A 41 -16.40 25.22 35.16
CA GLU A 41 -15.07 24.65 35.38
C GLU A 41 -15.10 23.13 35.39
N ARG A 42 -16.11 22.50 36.02
CA ARG A 42 -16.28 21.04 36.01
C ARG A 42 -16.51 20.48 34.62
N THR A 43 -17.36 21.13 33.83
CA THR A 43 -17.63 20.71 32.45
C THR A 43 -16.40 20.89 31.56
N ALA A 44 -15.68 22.01 31.70
CA ALA A 44 -14.41 22.26 31.00
C ALA A 44 -13.32 21.24 31.40
N ALA A 45 -13.19 20.94 32.69
CA ALA A 45 -12.27 19.91 33.19
C ALA A 45 -12.63 18.53 32.62
N GLY A 46 -13.91 18.15 32.66
CA GLY A 46 -14.39 16.89 32.08
C GLY A 46 -14.15 16.79 30.57
N ALA A 47 -14.31 17.89 29.82
CA ALA A 47 -13.97 17.95 28.40
C ALA A 47 -12.47 17.72 28.18
N LYS A 48 -11.61 18.35 28.99
CA LYS A 48 -10.15 18.17 28.91
C LYS A 48 -9.74 16.73 29.21
N PHE A 49 -10.33 16.08 30.22
CA PHE A 49 -10.07 14.67 30.50
C PHE A 49 -10.46 13.76 29.33
N ARG A 50 -11.62 14.00 28.70
CA ARG A 50 -12.03 13.24 27.50
C ARG A 50 -11.07 13.42 26.33
N GLU A 51 -10.48 14.60 26.16
CA GLU A 51 -9.44 14.82 25.14
C GLU A 51 -8.17 14.01 25.44
N PHE A 52 -7.76 13.96 26.72
CA PHE A 52 -6.62 13.12 27.13
C PHE A 52 -6.89 11.64 26.91
N GLU A 53 -8.06 11.14 27.30
CA GLU A 53 -8.45 9.74 27.06
C GLU A 53 -8.45 9.41 25.56
N ARG A 54 -8.93 10.33 24.71
CA ARG A 54 -8.88 10.15 23.25
C ARG A 54 -7.46 10.13 22.73
N GLY A 55 -6.59 11.00 23.25
CA GLY A 55 -5.17 11.03 22.93
C GLY A 55 -4.45 9.74 23.31
N ASP A 56 -4.67 9.26 24.53
CA ASP A 56 -4.08 8.01 25.03
C ASP A 56 -4.56 6.80 24.22
N ALA A 57 -5.86 6.72 23.91
CA ALA A 57 -6.41 5.69 23.05
C ALA A 57 -5.78 5.72 21.64
N ALA A 58 -5.60 6.90 21.05
CA ALA A 58 -4.97 7.05 19.74
C ALA A 58 -3.48 6.65 19.75
N GLN A 59 -2.75 6.92 20.83
CA GLN A 59 -1.35 6.48 20.98
C GLN A 59 -1.24 4.95 21.10
N VAL A 60 -2.16 4.32 21.84
CA VAL A 60 -2.21 2.86 21.94
C VAL A 60 -2.52 2.23 20.58
N ASP A 61 -3.51 2.76 19.87
CA ASP A 61 -3.90 2.30 18.53
C ASP A 61 -2.74 2.44 17.53
N LEU A 62 -2.08 3.59 17.49
CA LEU A 62 -0.89 3.80 16.66
C LEU A 62 0.22 2.80 16.99
N GLY A 63 0.49 2.57 18.29
CA GLY A 63 1.50 1.61 18.73
C GLY A 63 1.15 0.16 18.38
N GLN A 64 -0.13 -0.20 18.29
CA GLN A 64 -0.57 -1.50 17.77
C GLN A 64 -0.39 -1.57 16.25
N ALA A 65 -0.84 -0.56 15.51
CA ALA A 65 -0.70 -0.49 14.05
C ALA A 65 0.76 -0.60 13.58
N LEU A 66 1.70 0.05 14.29
CA LEU A 66 3.13 -0.04 13.98
C LEU A 66 3.70 -1.44 14.23
N ARG A 67 3.28 -2.13 15.30
CA ARG A 67 3.70 -3.51 15.59
C ARG A 67 3.13 -4.50 14.58
N ASP A 68 1.89 -4.30 14.18
CA ASP A 68 1.25 -5.10 13.13
C ASP A 68 1.97 -4.89 11.79
N GLN A 69 2.36 -3.65 11.49
CA GLN A 69 3.12 -3.33 10.28
C GLN A 69 4.50 -4.03 10.29
N ASP A 70 5.23 -3.96 11.39
CA ASP A 70 6.52 -4.65 11.55
C ASP A 70 6.39 -6.17 11.42
N THR A 71 5.33 -6.74 12.00
CA THR A 71 5.00 -8.17 11.85
C THR A 71 4.73 -8.54 10.39
N ARG A 72 3.98 -7.72 9.64
CA ARG A 72 3.73 -7.96 8.21
C ARG A 72 5.01 -7.86 7.38
N TYR A 73 5.87 -6.89 7.66
CA TYR A 73 7.15 -6.75 6.95
C TYR A 73 8.10 -7.92 7.23
N SER A 74 8.25 -8.33 8.49
CA SER A 74 9.08 -9.49 8.84
C SER A 74 8.56 -10.79 8.26
N GLN A 75 7.24 -10.97 8.17
CA GLN A 75 6.63 -12.10 7.45
C GLN A 75 6.93 -12.05 5.95
N LEU A 76 6.78 -10.88 5.32
CA LEU A 76 7.09 -10.71 3.89
C LEU A 76 8.58 -10.94 3.61
N GLU A 77 9.47 -10.43 4.45
CA GLU A 77 10.90 -10.63 4.35
C GLU A 77 11.28 -12.11 4.55
N SER A 78 10.67 -12.78 5.52
CA SER A 78 10.88 -14.21 5.75
C SER A 78 10.43 -15.04 4.55
N ALA A 79 9.24 -14.75 4.01
CA ALA A 79 8.74 -15.39 2.80
C ALA A 79 9.64 -15.11 1.59
N PHE A 80 10.12 -13.88 1.43
CA PHE A 80 11.06 -13.51 0.38
C PHE A 80 12.40 -14.27 0.52
N ASN A 81 12.96 -14.33 1.72
CA ASN A 81 14.21 -15.05 2.00
C ASN A 81 14.05 -16.57 1.81
N GLU A 82 12.89 -17.11 2.14
CA GLU A 82 12.55 -18.50 1.85
C GLU A 82 12.47 -18.76 0.34
N LEU A 83 11.77 -17.89 -0.41
CA LEU A 83 11.73 -17.93 -1.86
C LEU A 83 13.14 -17.81 -2.47
N GLN A 84 13.99 -16.94 -1.94
CA GLN A 84 15.35 -16.76 -2.42
C GLN A 84 16.22 -18.02 -2.20
N ARG A 85 15.97 -18.76 -1.11
CA ARG A 85 16.68 -20.02 -0.81
C ARG A 85 16.21 -21.20 -1.66
N ARG A 86 14.91 -21.26 -1.97
CA ARG A 86 14.28 -22.37 -2.72
C ARG A 86 14.22 -22.13 -4.23
N ARG A 87 14.46 -20.90 -4.71
CA ARG A 87 14.34 -20.61 -6.15
C ARG A 87 15.53 -21.13 -6.92
N ALA A 88 15.23 -21.73 -8.06
CA ALA A 88 16.18 -21.88 -9.14
C ALA A 88 16.76 -20.51 -9.56
N PRO A 89 18.03 -20.43 -9.98
CA PRO A 89 18.61 -19.19 -10.48
C PRO A 89 17.80 -18.66 -11.67
N LEU A 90 17.45 -17.37 -11.67
CA LEU A 90 16.68 -16.74 -12.76
C LEU A 90 17.49 -16.59 -14.05
N VAL A 91 18.82 -16.53 -13.91
CA VAL A 91 19.76 -16.48 -15.02
C VAL A 91 20.71 -17.65 -14.87
N VAL A 92 20.83 -18.44 -15.94
CA VAL A 92 21.78 -19.54 -16.03
C VAL A 92 22.89 -19.22 -17.02
N ARG A 93 24.08 -19.77 -16.73
CA ARG A 93 25.23 -19.72 -17.61
C ARG A 93 25.23 -20.98 -18.44
N VAL A 94 25.01 -20.84 -19.75
CA VAL A 94 25.03 -21.98 -20.68
C VAL A 94 26.32 -21.90 -21.50
N PRO A 95 27.08 -22.99 -21.63
CA PRO A 95 28.24 -23.01 -22.52
C PRO A 95 27.77 -22.85 -23.98
N VAL A 96 28.44 -21.98 -24.74
CA VAL A 96 28.08 -21.75 -26.14
C VAL A 96 28.42 -23.01 -26.98
N PRO A 97 27.49 -23.52 -27.81
CA PRO A 97 27.76 -24.63 -28.72
C PRO A 97 28.93 -24.30 -29.67
N GLY A 98 30.03 -25.05 -29.56
CA GLY A 98 31.32 -24.77 -30.21
C GLY A 98 32.51 -24.87 -29.26
N ALA A 99 32.27 -24.81 -27.94
CA ALA A 99 33.22 -25.23 -26.92
C ALA A 99 33.25 -26.78 -26.83
N GLN A 100 33.98 -27.44 -27.70
CA GLN A 100 34.14 -28.90 -27.66
C GLN A 100 35.11 -29.31 -26.54
N LEU A 101 34.60 -30.04 -25.55
CA LEU A 101 35.24 -31.26 -25.08
C LEU A 101 34.36 -32.44 -25.52
N GLY A 102 34.78 -33.13 -26.57
CA GLY A 102 34.47 -34.53 -26.87
C GLY A 102 33.00 -35.00 -27.00
N ALA A 103 32.64 -35.32 -28.25
CA ALA A 103 31.71 -36.40 -28.70
C ALA A 103 30.17 -36.23 -28.63
N ALA A 104 29.63 -35.84 -29.81
CA ALA A 104 28.57 -36.44 -30.65
C ALA A 104 27.13 -36.74 -30.15
N PRO A 105 26.11 -36.62 -31.05
CA PRO A 105 24.73 -36.20 -30.74
C PRO A 105 23.66 -37.29 -30.92
N THR A 106 22.43 -37.09 -30.42
CA THR A 106 21.17 -37.21 -31.20
C THR A 106 19.88 -37.03 -30.36
N GLY A 107 18.97 -36.17 -30.86
CA GLY A 107 17.52 -36.43 -30.82
C GLY A 107 16.65 -35.64 -29.83
N ALA A 108 16.01 -34.55 -30.29
CA ALA A 108 14.55 -34.33 -30.20
C ALA A 108 14.14 -32.97 -30.83
N GLN A 109 13.46 -33.05 -31.98
CA GLN A 109 12.51 -32.05 -32.49
C GLN A 109 11.11 -32.42 -31.93
N ALA A 110 10.05 -31.60 -31.81
CA ALA A 110 9.71 -30.21 -32.16
C ALA A 110 8.44 -29.81 -31.36
N LEU A 111 8.12 -28.51 -31.26
CA LEU A 111 6.75 -28.02 -31.00
C LEU A 111 6.41 -26.86 -31.98
N ASP A 112 5.18 -26.93 -32.49
CA ASP A 112 4.56 -26.21 -33.62
C ASP A 112 3.93 -24.83 -33.19
N PRO A 113 3.38 -23.97 -34.07
CA PRO A 113 4.02 -22.73 -34.50
C PRO A 113 3.08 -21.50 -34.41
N ALA A 114 2.16 -21.46 -33.44
CA ALA A 114 1.01 -20.56 -33.55
C ALA A 114 1.19 -19.13 -33.00
N GLN A 115 2.34 -18.76 -32.41
CA GLN A 115 2.69 -17.36 -32.11
C GLN A 115 4.13 -17.24 -31.58
N THR A 116 5.11 -17.29 -32.48
CA THR A 116 6.50 -16.98 -32.16
C THR A 116 6.91 -15.68 -32.86
N PRO A 117 7.28 -14.61 -32.12
CA PRO A 117 7.93 -13.46 -32.72
C PRO A 117 9.27 -13.91 -33.34
N ARG A 118 9.53 -13.46 -34.57
CA ARG A 118 10.74 -13.78 -35.35
C ARG A 118 12.01 -13.54 -34.52
N LEU A 119 12.74 -14.62 -34.25
CA LEU A 119 14.12 -14.58 -33.78
C LEU A 119 15.01 -14.10 -34.94
N VAL A 120 15.69 -12.98 -34.72
CA VAL A 120 16.68 -12.40 -35.65
C VAL A 120 18.07 -12.90 -35.27
N ASP A 121 18.89 -13.12 -36.30
CA ASP A 121 20.17 -13.85 -36.36
C ASP A 121 21.11 -13.75 -35.15
N LEU A 122 21.63 -14.91 -34.76
CA LEU A 122 22.66 -15.12 -33.73
C LEU A 122 24.06 -14.79 -34.30
N VAL A 123 24.79 -13.92 -33.60
CA VAL A 123 26.22 -13.63 -33.85
C VAL A 123 27.07 -14.74 -33.21
N PRO A 124 28.14 -15.25 -33.85
CA PRO A 124 28.92 -16.36 -33.31
C PRO A 124 29.80 -15.94 -32.12
N SER A 125 29.74 -16.67 -31.01
CA SER A 125 30.50 -16.44 -29.78
C SER A 125 31.87 -17.14 -29.77
N GLN A 126 32.84 -16.60 -29.02
CA GLN A 126 34.21 -17.13 -28.91
C GLN A 126 34.33 -18.30 -27.90
N PRO A 127 35.37 -19.16 -28.01
CA PRO A 127 35.59 -20.26 -27.06
C PRO A 127 35.86 -19.75 -25.64
N GLY A 128 35.24 -20.37 -24.63
CA GLY A 128 35.33 -19.97 -23.22
C GLY A 128 34.29 -18.93 -22.79
N GLN A 129 33.42 -18.50 -23.71
CA GLN A 129 32.31 -17.61 -23.38
C GLN A 129 31.11 -18.41 -22.89
N PHE A 130 30.54 -17.97 -21.77
CA PHE A 130 29.23 -18.40 -21.30
C PHE A 130 28.20 -17.40 -21.80
N GLU A 131 27.07 -17.90 -22.28
CA GLU A 131 25.92 -17.07 -22.57
C GLU A 131 25.00 -17.01 -21.35
N LEU A 132 24.52 -15.81 -21.02
CA LEU A 132 23.53 -15.61 -19.98
C LEU A 132 22.14 -15.81 -20.58
N GLN A 133 21.46 -16.84 -20.10
CA GLN A 133 20.10 -17.17 -20.52
C GLN A 133 19.15 -17.10 -19.34
N LEU A 134 17.89 -16.76 -19.61
CA LEU A 134 16.82 -16.88 -18.63
C LEU A 134 16.53 -18.34 -18.35
N SER A 135 16.33 -18.68 -17.08
CA SER A 135 15.86 -20.00 -16.69
C SER A 135 14.36 -20.17 -16.97
N ALA A 136 13.89 -21.41 -17.00
CA ALA A 136 12.48 -21.73 -17.14
C ALA A 136 11.65 -21.08 -16.02
N GLY A 137 12.18 -21.02 -14.80
CA GLY A 137 11.55 -20.29 -13.69
C GLY A 137 11.42 -18.78 -13.93
N ALA A 138 12.43 -18.16 -14.55
CA ALA A 138 12.35 -16.73 -14.91
C ALA A 138 11.31 -16.47 -15.99
N VAL A 139 11.23 -17.33 -17.00
CA VAL A 139 10.23 -17.22 -18.07
C VAL A 139 8.83 -17.51 -17.56
N TRP A 140 8.66 -18.50 -16.67
CA TRP A 140 7.40 -18.75 -15.97
C TRP A 140 6.93 -17.51 -15.20
N MET A 141 7.79 -16.93 -14.37
CA MET A 141 7.46 -15.73 -13.59
C MET A 141 7.06 -14.57 -14.50
N TRP A 142 7.79 -14.35 -15.59
CA TRP A 142 7.47 -13.32 -16.57
C TRP A 142 6.10 -13.55 -17.22
N ASN A 143 5.86 -14.74 -17.77
CA ASN A 143 4.58 -15.07 -18.42
C ASN A 143 3.39 -14.99 -17.45
N SER A 144 3.57 -15.47 -16.23
CA SER A 144 2.54 -15.43 -15.20
C SER A 144 2.18 -13.99 -14.81
N SER A 145 3.19 -13.12 -14.71
CA SER A 145 2.97 -11.70 -14.40
C SER A 145 2.19 -10.97 -15.51
N LEU A 146 2.42 -11.31 -16.78
CA LEU A 146 1.70 -10.73 -17.92
C LEU A 146 0.27 -11.26 -18.03
N ALA A 147 0.06 -12.55 -17.72
CA ALA A 147 -1.25 -13.19 -17.82
C ALA A 147 -2.14 -12.97 -16.58
N GLY A 148 -1.57 -12.53 -15.45
CA GLY A 148 -2.27 -12.43 -14.16
C GLY A 148 -2.64 -13.79 -13.56
N ALA A 149 -2.06 -14.89 -14.07
CA ALA A 149 -2.31 -16.26 -13.63
C ALA A 149 -1.10 -17.13 -14.00
N ASP A 150 -0.93 -18.29 -13.35
CA ASP A 150 0.21 -19.16 -13.60
C ASP A 150 0.27 -19.64 -15.06
N ARG A 151 1.42 -19.41 -15.71
CA ARG A 151 1.71 -19.80 -17.10
C ARG A 151 3.02 -20.58 -17.18
N PRO A 152 2.97 -21.93 -17.25
CA PRO A 152 4.17 -22.77 -17.27
C PRO A 152 5.13 -22.39 -18.39
N ALA A 153 6.43 -22.56 -18.13
CA ALA A 153 7.50 -22.40 -19.11
C ALA A 153 8.28 -23.72 -19.23
N GLY A 154 8.06 -24.45 -20.32
CA GLY A 154 8.55 -25.82 -20.44
C GLY A 154 7.90 -26.72 -19.39
N THR A 155 8.72 -27.46 -18.64
CA THR A 155 8.25 -28.30 -17.51
C THR A 155 8.07 -27.52 -16.22
N CYS A 156 8.66 -26.33 -16.08
CA CYS A 156 8.53 -25.49 -14.89
C CYS A 156 7.13 -24.87 -14.81
N GLY A 157 6.43 -25.10 -13.69
CA GLY A 157 5.06 -24.62 -13.45
C GLY A 157 3.97 -25.57 -13.96
N LEU A 158 4.33 -26.76 -14.47
CA LEU A 158 3.42 -27.91 -14.59
C LEU A 158 3.40 -28.69 -13.26
N ALA A 159 2.87 -29.92 -13.26
CA ALA A 159 2.84 -30.81 -12.09
C ALA A 159 4.23 -31.10 -11.45
N ASP A 160 5.31 -30.70 -12.10
CA ASP A 160 6.68 -30.73 -11.58
C ASP A 160 7.24 -29.31 -11.42
N THR A 161 7.27 -28.83 -10.18
CA THR A 161 7.87 -27.55 -9.79
C THR A 161 9.26 -27.73 -9.19
N SER A 162 9.95 -28.85 -9.49
CA SER A 162 11.28 -29.09 -8.93
C SER A 162 12.27 -27.99 -9.34
N GLU A 163 13.21 -27.69 -8.44
CA GLU A 163 14.27 -26.69 -8.68
C GLU A 163 15.05 -27.00 -9.96
N ALA A 164 15.23 -28.28 -10.31
CA ALA A 164 15.92 -28.70 -11.53
C ALA A 164 15.15 -28.32 -12.81
N ALA A 165 13.83 -28.57 -12.86
CA ALA A 165 12.99 -28.19 -13.99
C ALA A 165 12.98 -26.67 -14.20
N CYS A 166 12.89 -25.91 -13.12
CA CYS A 166 12.88 -24.45 -13.16
C CYS A 166 14.26 -23.81 -13.37
N ALA A 167 15.36 -24.52 -13.09
CA ALA A 167 16.72 -24.07 -13.36
C ALA A 167 17.18 -24.31 -14.79
N ALA A 168 16.43 -25.02 -15.63
CA ALA A 168 16.81 -25.25 -17.01
C ALA A 168 16.91 -23.94 -17.81
N GLY A 169 17.95 -23.78 -18.63
CA GLY A 169 18.08 -22.66 -19.56
C GLY A 169 17.04 -22.75 -20.67
N THR A 170 16.47 -21.61 -21.05
CA THR A 170 15.37 -21.55 -22.05
C THR A 170 15.83 -21.22 -23.46
N GLY A 171 17.13 -20.92 -23.67
CA GLY A 171 17.63 -20.35 -24.91
C GLY A 171 17.31 -18.86 -25.07
N ILE A 172 16.50 -18.25 -24.18
CA ILE A 172 16.19 -16.83 -24.21
C ILE A 172 17.32 -16.06 -23.52
N THR A 173 18.09 -15.30 -24.28
CA THR A 173 19.15 -14.46 -23.75
C THR A 173 18.58 -13.22 -23.06
N PHE A 174 19.34 -12.63 -22.15
CA PHE A 174 18.94 -11.38 -21.49
C PHE A 174 18.68 -10.25 -22.50
N ASP A 175 19.55 -10.12 -23.51
CA ASP A 175 19.39 -9.09 -24.56
C ASP A 175 18.12 -9.31 -25.40
N LEU A 176 17.79 -10.56 -25.71
CA LEU A 176 16.56 -10.89 -26.42
C LEU A 176 15.33 -10.54 -25.57
N ALA A 177 15.35 -10.89 -24.29
CA ALA A 177 14.27 -10.56 -23.36
C ALA A 177 14.07 -9.04 -23.22
N ALA A 178 15.15 -8.28 -23.07
CA ALA A 178 15.11 -6.82 -22.98
C ALA A 178 14.52 -6.18 -24.25
N ARG A 179 14.93 -6.64 -25.44
CA ARG A 179 14.37 -6.17 -26.71
C ARG A 179 12.88 -6.50 -26.84
N ASN A 180 12.46 -7.71 -26.44
CA ASN A 180 11.05 -8.10 -26.45
C ASN A 180 10.22 -7.23 -25.49
N GLN A 181 10.74 -6.96 -24.29
CA GLN A 181 10.08 -6.08 -23.32
C GLN A 181 9.91 -4.66 -23.87
N ALA A 182 10.94 -4.10 -24.50
CA ALA A 182 10.87 -2.78 -25.11
C ALA A 182 9.81 -2.73 -26.23
N ALA A 183 9.78 -3.74 -27.10
CA ALA A 183 8.78 -3.84 -28.16
C ALA A 183 7.34 -3.97 -27.60
N ASN A 184 7.13 -4.82 -26.60
CA ASN A 184 5.82 -4.96 -25.96
C ASN A 184 5.39 -3.65 -25.27
N ALA A 185 6.31 -2.95 -24.60
CA ALA A 185 6.02 -1.67 -23.97
C ALA A 185 5.59 -0.60 -25.00
N GLN A 186 6.24 -0.58 -26.17
CA GLN A 186 5.84 0.30 -27.26
C GLN A 186 4.43 -0.04 -27.77
N LEU A 187 4.14 -1.32 -28.01
CA LEU A 187 2.80 -1.74 -28.47
C LEU A 187 1.71 -1.39 -27.44
N CYS A 188 1.96 -1.57 -26.15
CA CYS A 188 1.03 -1.15 -25.10
C CYS A 188 0.79 0.37 -25.08
N ALA A 189 1.82 1.17 -25.34
CA ALA A 189 1.67 2.62 -25.42
C ALA A 189 0.83 3.04 -26.64
N GLU A 190 1.07 2.42 -27.80
CA GLU A 190 0.27 2.65 -29.00
C GLU A 190 -1.19 2.22 -28.81
N ASP A 191 -1.43 1.08 -28.16
CA ASP A 191 -2.77 0.58 -27.88
C ASP A 191 -3.54 1.49 -26.93
N ARG A 192 -2.90 2.04 -25.88
CA ARG A 192 -3.52 3.05 -25.01
C ARG A 192 -4.00 4.26 -25.78
N VAL A 193 -3.17 4.80 -26.68
CA VAL A 193 -3.57 5.94 -27.53
C VAL A 193 -4.77 5.59 -28.41
N ARG A 194 -4.78 4.39 -29.02
CA ARG A 194 -5.92 3.94 -29.84
C ARG A 194 -7.19 3.78 -28.99
N HIS A 195 -7.06 3.22 -27.80
CA HIS A 195 -8.16 3.02 -26.88
C HIS A 195 -8.76 4.36 -26.43
N ASP A 196 -7.92 5.34 -26.08
CA ASP A 196 -8.36 6.69 -25.74
C ASP A 196 -9.12 7.33 -26.91
N LYS A 197 -8.63 7.19 -28.15
CA LYS A 197 -9.33 7.69 -29.34
C LYS A 197 -10.66 6.99 -29.60
N LEU A 198 -10.75 5.69 -29.31
CA LEU A 198 -12.01 4.96 -29.42
C LEU A 198 -13.02 5.44 -28.37
N ILE A 199 -12.59 5.66 -27.13
CA ILE A 199 -13.42 6.24 -26.06
C ILE A 199 -13.93 7.62 -26.49
N ASP A 200 -13.04 8.50 -26.96
CA ASP A 200 -13.40 9.84 -27.45
C ASP A 200 -14.47 9.76 -28.55
N PHE A 201 -14.28 8.88 -29.54
CA PHE A 201 -15.23 8.69 -30.63
C PHE A 201 -16.60 8.22 -30.13
N ILE A 202 -16.64 7.23 -29.21
CA ILE A 202 -17.89 6.72 -28.64
C ILE A 202 -18.61 7.81 -27.84
N LEU A 203 -17.88 8.60 -27.04
CA LEU A 203 -18.45 9.69 -26.25
C LEU A 203 -19.01 10.80 -27.15
N GLN A 204 -18.28 11.19 -28.20
CA GLN A 204 -18.76 12.16 -29.20
C GLN A 204 -20.04 11.68 -29.89
N LYS A 205 -20.12 10.39 -30.24
CA LYS A 205 -21.32 9.79 -30.83
C LYS A 205 -22.50 9.66 -29.87
N LYS A 206 -22.26 9.45 -28.57
CA LYS A 206 -23.32 9.40 -27.54
C LYS A 206 -23.79 10.79 -27.10
N GLY A 207 -22.95 11.81 -27.25
CA GLY A 207 -23.22 13.21 -26.89
C GLY A 207 -23.77 14.06 -28.05
N THR A 208 -24.02 13.48 -29.22
CA THR A 208 -24.74 14.15 -30.30
C THR A 208 -26.25 13.92 -30.11
N PRO A 209 -27.09 14.98 -30.07
CA PRO A 209 -28.55 14.87 -29.86
C PRO A 209 -29.25 14.05 -30.94
#